data_AF-A0A1R1DA39-F1
#
_entry.id   AF-A0A1R1DA39-F1
#
_cell.length_a   1.000
_cell.length_b   1.000
_cell.length_c   1.000
_cell.angle_alpha   90.00
_cell.angle_beta   90.00
_cell.angle_gamma   90.00
#
_symmetry.space_group_name_H-M   'P 1'
#
loop_
_entity.id
_entity.type
_entity.pdbx_description
1 polymer ?
#
loop_
_entity_poly.entity_id
_entity_poly.type
_entity_poly.pdbx_seq_one_letter_code
_entity_poly.pdbx_strand_id
1 'polypeptide(L)'
;MKINETNRVGAFNQYQKQNDFKATGASKAKQKDEVQISAAAKELLTTSKASGADRTQHIEQLKNEVASGTYHVEAGKIAERLLPYLKE
;
A
#
# COMPACT_ATOMS: atom_id res chain seq x y z
N MET A 1 42.74 -45.62 53.95
CA MET A 1 42.44 -45.87 52.53
C MET A 1 42.02 -44.55 51.89
N LYS A 2 42.75 -44.08 50.87
CA LYS A 2 42.48 -42.82 50.16
C LYS A 2 41.68 -43.15 48.89
N ILE A 3 40.46 -42.65 48.81
CA ILE A 3 39.60 -42.76 47.63
C ILE A 3 39.58 -41.39 46.98
N ASN A 4 40.20 -41.25 45.80
CA ASN A 4 40.10 -40.05 44.98
C ASN A 4 39.28 -40.42 43.75
N GLU A 5 38.16 -39.73 43.59
CA GLU A 5 37.12 -39.94 42.60
C GLU A 5 37.62 -39.74 41.16
N THR A 6 37.46 -40.75 40.31
CA THR A 6 37.62 -40.62 38.86
C THR A 6 36.28 -40.27 38.24
N ASN A 7 35.87 -39.01 38.30
CA ASN A 7 34.81 -38.45 37.44
C ASN A 7 34.84 -36.91 37.45
N ARG A 8 35.87 -36.30 36.87
CA ARG A 8 35.90 -34.84 36.62
C ARG A 8 36.44 -34.47 35.24
N VAL A 9 36.07 -35.21 34.20
CA VAL A 9 36.34 -34.77 32.82
C VAL A 9 35.03 -34.82 32.03
N GLY A 10 34.18 -33.81 32.24
CA GLY A 10 32.91 -33.71 31.51
C GLY A 10 32.08 -32.45 31.77
N ALA A 11 32.46 -31.59 32.72
CA ALA A 11 31.59 -30.53 33.21
C ALA A 11 32.19 -29.11 33.14
N PHE A 12 33.09 -28.80 32.20
CA PHE A 12 33.71 -27.47 32.15
C PHE A 12 33.22 -26.52 31.04
N ASN A 13 32.26 -26.92 30.20
CA ASN A 13 31.79 -26.04 29.11
C ASN A 13 30.27 -25.81 29.15
N GLN A 14 29.71 -25.44 30.31
CA GLN A 14 28.33 -24.93 30.39
C GLN A 14 28.23 -23.45 29.99
N TYR A 15 29.28 -22.66 30.23
CA TYR A 15 29.29 -21.23 29.92
C TYR A 15 29.48 -20.91 28.44
N GLN A 16 30.17 -21.75 27.66
CA GLN A 16 30.32 -21.53 26.22
C GLN A 16 28.99 -21.67 25.46
N LYS A 17 28.13 -22.62 25.85
CA LYS A 17 26.83 -22.86 25.18
C LYS A 17 25.78 -21.76 25.42
N GLN A 18 25.95 -20.92 26.44
CA GLN A 18 25.02 -19.81 26.70
C GLN A 18 25.28 -18.60 25.79
N ASN A 19 26.48 -18.46 25.22
CA ASN A 19 26.78 -17.33 24.34
C ASN A 19 26.19 -17.52 22.93
N ASP A 20 26.11 -18.76 22.44
CA ASP A 20 25.49 -19.08 21.15
C ASP A 20 23.96 -18.93 21.16
N PHE A 21 23.31 -19.07 22.33
CA PHE A 21 21.85 -18.95 22.44
C PHE A 21 21.36 -17.49 22.34
N LYS A 22 22.25 -16.49 22.48
CA LYS A 22 21.86 -15.07 22.37
C LYS A 22 22.00 -14.50 20.96
N ALA A 23 22.62 -15.22 20.02
CA ALA A 23 22.79 -14.75 18.64
C ALA A 23 21.59 -15.06 17.72
N THR A 24 20.59 -15.82 18.19
CA THR A 24 19.38 -16.16 17.42
C THR A 24 18.14 -15.35 17.82
N GLY A 25 18.34 -14.28 18.61
CA GLY A 25 17.31 -13.26 18.81
C GLY A 25 17.11 -12.51 17.50
N ALA A 26 16.12 -12.96 16.72
CA ALA A 26 15.70 -12.38 15.46
C ALA A 26 15.88 -10.85 15.48
N SER A 27 16.74 -10.37 14.59
CA SER A 27 16.81 -8.97 14.20
C SER A 27 15.39 -8.55 13.83
N LYS A 28 14.67 -7.93 14.77
CA LYS A 28 13.43 -7.23 14.47
C LYS A 28 13.87 -6.05 13.60
N ALA A 29 13.79 -6.26 12.29
CA ALA A 29 14.00 -5.21 11.32
C ALA A 29 13.21 -3.98 11.79
N LYS A 30 13.87 -2.82 11.86
CA LYS A 30 13.23 -1.56 12.23
C LYS A 30 11.95 -1.43 11.42
N GLN A 31 10.83 -1.31 12.12
CA GLN A 31 9.53 -1.08 11.50
C GLN A 31 9.67 0.22 10.70
N LYS A 32 9.53 0.12 9.38
CA LYS A 32 9.53 1.29 8.49
C LYS A 32 8.13 1.85 8.49
N ASP A 33 8.02 3.17 8.59
CA ASP A 33 6.76 3.84 8.38
C ASP A 33 6.41 3.74 6.89
N GLU A 34 5.34 3.02 6.58
CA GLU A 34 4.81 2.86 5.23
C GLU A 34 3.41 3.44 5.15
N VAL A 35 3.16 4.27 4.13
CA VAL A 35 1.82 4.75 3.82
C VAL A 35 1.21 3.84 2.77
N GLN A 36 0.22 3.04 3.16
CA GLN A 36 -0.51 2.15 2.26
C GLN A 36 -1.92 2.70 1.98
N ILE A 37 -2.35 2.64 0.71
CA ILE A 37 -3.73 2.95 0.34
C ILE A 37 -4.64 1.84 0.88
N SER A 38 -5.69 2.22 1.61
CA SER A 38 -6.63 1.27 2.22
C SER A 38 -7.33 0.40 1.17
N ALA A 39 -7.71 -0.82 1.57
CA ALA A 39 -8.45 -1.74 0.70
C ALA A 39 -9.76 -1.11 0.19
N ALA A 40 -10.50 -0.44 1.08
CA ALA A 40 -11.73 0.28 0.73
C ALA A 40 -11.49 1.40 -0.31
N ALA A 41 -10.39 2.15 -0.19
CA ALA A 41 -10.07 3.20 -1.18
C ALA A 41 -9.73 2.61 -2.56
N LYS A 42 -9.10 1.43 -2.59
CA LYS A 42 -8.83 0.70 -3.85
C LYS A 42 -10.12 0.23 -4.51
N GLU A 43 -11.09 -0.25 -3.75
CA GLU A 43 -12.41 -0.68 -4.25
C GLU A 43 -13.26 0.50 -4.78
N LEU A 44 -13.20 1.67 -4.13
CA LEU A 44 -13.84 2.88 -4.64
C LEU A 44 -13.20 3.37 -5.96
N LEU A 45 -11.87 3.24 -6.09
CA LEU A 45 -11.17 3.58 -7.33
C LEU A 45 -11.60 2.68 -8.49
N THR A 46 -11.76 1.37 -8.27
CA THR A 46 -12.17 0.45 -9.34
C THR A 46 -13.60 0.70 -9.80
N THR A 47 -14.52 1.00 -8.87
CA THR A 47 -15.91 1.39 -9.21
C THR A 47 -15.96 2.71 -9.99
N SER A 48 -15.10 3.68 -9.67
CA SER A 48 -15.01 4.93 -10.45
C SER A 48 -14.53 4.73 -11.91
N LYS A 49 -13.79 3.64 -12.17
CA LYS A 49 -13.31 3.28 -13.52
C LYS A 49 -14.35 2.48 -14.32
N ALA A 50 -15.38 1.94 -13.67
CA ALA A 50 -16.38 1.08 -14.29
C ALA A 50 -17.31 1.80 -15.29
N SER A 51 -17.28 3.14 -15.36
CA SER A 51 -17.93 3.92 -16.42
C SER A 51 -17.22 3.82 -17.79
N GLY A 52 -16.42 2.78 -18.04
CA GLY A 52 -15.31 2.77 -18.99
C GLY A 52 -15.70 2.88 -20.47
N ALA A 53 -16.60 2.02 -20.95
CA ALA A 53 -16.89 1.91 -22.39
C ALA A 53 -17.68 3.11 -22.93
N ASP A 54 -18.83 3.42 -22.33
CA ASP A 54 -19.69 4.53 -22.77
C ASP A 54 -18.98 5.88 -22.65
N ARG A 55 -18.17 6.06 -21.59
CA ARG A 55 -17.37 7.27 -21.41
C ARG A 55 -16.27 7.38 -22.45
N THR A 56 -15.58 6.29 -22.80
CA THR A 56 -14.56 6.32 -23.85
C THR A 56 -15.15 6.72 -25.19
N GLN A 57 -16.29 6.14 -25.58
CA GLN A 57 -17.00 6.49 -26.81
C GLN A 57 -17.44 7.96 -26.81
N HIS A 58 -18.01 8.43 -25.69
CA HIS A 58 -18.42 9.83 -25.57
C HIS A 58 -17.23 10.79 -25.68
N ILE A 59 -16.08 10.46 -25.08
CA ILE A 59 -14.86 11.27 -25.19
C ILE A 59 -14.36 11.31 -26.63
N GLU A 60 -14.40 10.19 -27.36
CA GLU A 60 -13.99 10.15 -28.76
C GLU A 60 -14.89 11.00 -29.65
N GLN A 61 -16.20 10.94 -29.44
CA GLN A 61 -17.17 11.81 -30.13
C GLN A 61 -16.87 13.29 -29.88
N LEU A 62 -16.69 13.69 -28.62
CA LEU A 62 -16.35 15.06 -28.26
C LEU A 62 -15.04 15.53 -28.89
N LYS A 63 -14.01 14.66 -28.94
CA LYS A 63 -12.74 14.98 -29.61
C LYS A 63 -12.94 15.27 -31.10
N ASN A 64 -13.79 14.50 -31.77
CA ASN A 64 -14.10 14.70 -33.19
C ASN A 64 -14.87 16.01 -33.43
N GLU A 65 -15.84 16.34 -32.59
CA GLU A 65 -16.59 17.60 -32.65
C GLU A 65 -15.68 18.82 -32.45
N VAL A 66 -14.74 18.73 -31.50
CA VAL A 66 -13.77 19.79 -31.24
C VAL A 66 -12.80 19.94 -32.42
N ALA A 67 -12.28 18.82 -32.95
CA ALA A 67 -11.37 18.84 -34.09
C ALA A 67 -12.02 19.37 -35.37
N SER A 68 -13.30 19.07 -35.59
CA SER A 68 -14.09 19.58 -36.71
C SER A 68 -14.60 21.01 -36.52
N GLY A 69 -14.40 21.60 -35.32
CA GLY A 69 -14.86 22.95 -34.99
C GLY A 69 -16.39 23.07 -34.82
N THR A 70 -17.10 21.95 -34.72
CA THR A 70 -18.57 21.91 -34.57
C THR A 70 -19.01 21.86 -33.10
N TYR A 71 -18.07 21.68 -32.18
CA TYR A 71 -18.36 21.66 -30.75
C TYR A 71 -18.91 23.00 -30.24
N HIS A 72 -20.12 22.98 -29.70
CA HIS A 72 -20.78 24.15 -29.15
C HIS A 72 -20.64 24.22 -27.62
N VAL A 73 -20.06 25.33 -27.14
CA VAL A 73 -19.90 25.58 -25.71
C VAL A 73 -21.18 26.23 -25.16
N GLU A 74 -22.01 25.45 -24.47
CA GLU A 74 -23.23 25.97 -23.85
C GLU A 74 -22.97 26.58 -22.46
N ALA A 75 -23.18 27.89 -22.34
CA ALA A 75 -23.00 28.63 -21.08
C ALA A 75 -23.92 28.12 -19.95
N GLY A 76 -25.14 27.67 -20.27
CA GLY A 76 -26.07 27.10 -19.30
C GLY A 76 -25.53 25.84 -18.63
N LYS A 77 -24.98 24.90 -19.42
CA LYS A 77 -24.34 23.68 -18.91
C LYS A 77 -23.13 23.97 -18.03
N ILE A 78 -22.38 25.03 -18.35
CA ILE A 78 -21.25 25.48 -17.53
C ILE A 78 -21.76 25.99 -16.17
N ALA A 79 -22.78 26.85 -16.19
CA ALA A 79 -23.36 27.38 -14.96
C ALA A 79 -23.88 26.25 -14.07
N GLU A 80 -24.66 25.31 -14.62
CA GLU A 80 -25.18 24.13 -13.89
C GLU A 80 -24.07 23.32 -13.21
N ARG A 81 -22.92 23.13 -13.88
CA ARG A 81 -21.77 22.40 -13.32
C ARG A 81 -21.03 23.17 -12.24
N LEU A 82 -21.05 24.50 -12.29
CA LEU A 82 -20.43 25.36 -11.28
C LEU A 82 -21.33 25.59 -10.06
N LEU A 83 -22.66 25.52 -10.21
CA LEU A 83 -23.64 25.78 -9.15
C LEU A 83 -23.35 25.07 -7.81
N PRO A 84 -22.97 23.78 -7.76
CA PRO A 84 -22.72 23.08 -6.50
C PRO A 84 -21.56 23.66 -5.68
N TYR A 85 -20.62 24.34 -6.32
CA TYR A 85 -19.45 24.94 -5.67
C TYR A 85 -19.68 26.41 -5.27
N LEU A 86 -20.78 27.01 -5.72
CA LEU A 86 -21.13 28.41 -5.51
C LEU A 86 -22.21 28.61 -4.44
N LYS A 87 -22.94 27.53 -4.09
CA LYS A 87 -23.92 27.56 -3.00
C LYS A 87 -23.23 27.16 -1.69
N GLU A 88 -23.17 28.11 -0.76
CA GLU A 88 -23.00 27.82 0.68
C GLU A 88 -24.30 27.30 1.29
#